data_AF-A0A6A4MR13-F1
#
_entry.id   AF-A0A6A4MR13-F1
#
_cell.length_a   1.000
_cell.length_b   1.000
_cell.length_c   1.000
_cell.angle_alpha   90.00
_cell.angle_beta   90.00
_cell.angle_gamma   90.00
#
_symmetry.space_group_name_H-M   'P 1'
#
loop_
_entity.id
_entity.type
_entity.pdbx_description
1 polymer ?
#
loop_
_entity_poly.entity_id
_entity_poly.type
_entity_poly.pdbx_seq_one_letter_code
_entity_poly.pdbx_strand_id
1 'polypeptide(L)'
;MLSLNNEPDAFTFASLIKGCAQLGGRDHAQWIHALLIEKQIAINYILGSALIDMYSKCGRIETAKEIFETIQRNYVSVWNAMINGLAVHGLALDAIALFSHMVLEKVSPDCITFVGILTACSHCGLIELGRKYFDLMSSYAIQPQLEHYGAMVDLLGRAGHLDEAYAIVQEMPMEPDVVIWRAFLSACRTQKNSHMGEVAINKIETLKSGDYVLLSNIYCSANKWDSAERVRDTMKKNGVRKNSGKSWIEMAGVIHQFKAGDKSHLEREAIYKVLEGLIRRTKMEGFIPTKELVLMDVSDEEKEENLNYHSEKLALAYGILKSSPGTAIHITKNLRTCLDCHCWMKVVSKILYRVIVVRDRIRFHWFEGGVCTCGDYW
;
A
#
# COMPACT_ATOMS: atom_id res chain seq x y z
N MET A 1 -10.92 31.23 8.36
CA MET A 1 -11.10 31.62 6.95
C MET A 1 -12.58 31.87 6.65
N LEU A 2 -13.42 30.84 6.68
CA LEU A 2 -14.89 31.02 6.58
C LEU A 2 -15.46 31.88 7.73
N SER A 3 -14.93 31.73 8.94
CA SER A 3 -15.26 32.59 10.10
C SER A 3 -14.75 34.04 9.99
N LEU A 4 -13.92 34.33 9.00
CA LEU A 4 -13.34 35.65 8.74
C LEU A 4 -13.87 36.27 7.43
N ASN A 5 -14.92 35.70 6.83
CA ASN A 5 -15.49 36.14 5.54
C ASN A 5 -14.52 36.13 4.34
N ASN A 6 -13.44 35.35 4.40
CA ASN A 6 -12.55 35.15 3.24
C ASN A 6 -13.06 33.99 2.39
N GLU A 7 -13.31 34.24 1.11
CA GLU A 7 -13.80 33.21 0.18
C GLU A 7 -12.67 32.25 -0.25
N PRO A 8 -12.91 30.93 -0.23
CA PRO A 8 -11.94 29.94 -0.70
C PRO A 8 -11.82 29.96 -2.22
N ASP A 9 -10.58 30.07 -2.68
CA ASP A 9 -10.22 30.01 -4.09
C ASP A 9 -9.69 28.61 -4.50
N ALA A 10 -9.39 28.45 -5.78
CA ALA A 10 -8.85 27.19 -6.31
C ALA A 10 -7.56 26.74 -5.59
N PHE A 11 -6.72 27.67 -5.13
CA PHE A 11 -5.47 27.36 -4.44
C PHE A 11 -5.72 26.81 -3.03
N THR A 12 -6.71 27.37 -2.34
CA THR A 12 -7.21 26.89 -1.04
C THR A 12 -7.71 25.46 -1.18
N PHE A 13 -8.54 25.18 -2.19
CA PHE A 13 -9.04 23.83 -2.45
C PHE A 13 -7.92 22.85 -2.83
N ALA A 14 -6.97 23.24 -3.69
CA ALA A 14 -5.84 22.38 -4.03
C ALA A 14 -5.04 21.95 -2.78
N SER A 15 -4.87 22.87 -1.82
CA SER A 15 -4.19 22.58 -0.55
C SER A 15 -5.00 21.63 0.34
N LEU A 16 -6.32 21.85 0.45
CA LEU A 16 -7.23 20.97 1.21
C LEU A 16 -7.28 19.56 0.60
N ILE A 17 -7.42 19.46 -0.71
CA ILE A 17 -7.44 18.21 -1.48
C ILE A 17 -6.15 17.44 -1.23
N LYS A 18 -4.98 18.10 -1.34
CA LYS A 18 -3.68 17.47 -1.09
C LYS A 18 -3.56 16.93 0.35
N GLY A 19 -3.99 17.70 1.34
CA GLY A 19 -4.00 17.26 2.74
C GLY A 19 -4.91 16.05 2.96
N CYS A 20 -6.11 16.07 2.38
CA CYS A 20 -7.07 14.98 2.46
C CYS A 20 -6.53 13.70 1.79
N ALA A 21 -5.93 13.81 0.61
CA ALA A 21 -5.30 12.71 -0.11
C ALA A 21 -4.21 12.02 0.73
N GLN A 22 -3.39 12.79 1.45
CA GLN A 22 -2.35 12.25 2.33
C GLN A 22 -2.94 11.49 3.53
N LEU A 23 -4.03 12.01 4.11
CA LEU A 23 -4.71 11.38 5.25
C LEU A 23 -5.55 10.17 4.84
N GLY A 24 -6.04 10.12 3.59
CA GLY A 24 -7.01 9.10 3.16
C GLY A 24 -8.40 9.26 3.77
N GLY A 25 -8.76 10.46 4.21
CA GLY A 25 -10.05 10.71 4.88
C GLY A 25 -11.20 10.67 3.89
N ARG A 26 -12.07 9.66 4.01
CA ARG A 26 -13.10 9.37 2.99
C ARG A 26 -14.25 10.38 3.04
N ASP A 27 -14.72 10.66 4.24
CA ASP A 27 -15.83 11.58 4.47
C ASP A 27 -15.37 13.03 4.21
N HIS A 28 -14.13 13.34 4.57
CA HIS A 28 -13.49 14.62 4.26
C HIS A 28 -13.36 14.85 2.75
N ALA A 29 -13.00 13.83 1.97
CA ALA A 29 -12.91 13.96 0.50
C ALA A 29 -14.25 14.33 -0.12
N GLN A 30 -15.35 13.70 0.34
CA GLN A 30 -16.70 14.03 -0.10
C GLN A 30 -17.10 15.46 0.31
N TRP A 31 -16.81 15.85 1.55
CA TRP A 31 -17.11 17.19 2.03
C TRP A 31 -16.36 18.28 1.26
N ILE A 32 -15.05 18.09 1.01
CA ILE A 32 -14.23 19.03 0.23
C ILE A 32 -14.78 19.17 -1.19
N HIS A 33 -15.14 18.06 -1.85
CA HIS A 33 -15.68 18.09 -3.21
C HIS A 33 -17.06 18.76 -3.26
N ALA A 34 -17.95 18.48 -2.29
CA ALA A 34 -19.25 19.14 -2.19
C ALA A 34 -19.11 20.65 -1.98
N LEU A 35 -18.17 21.08 -1.12
CA LEU A 35 -17.90 22.50 -0.89
C LEU A 35 -17.35 23.20 -2.14
N LEU A 36 -16.52 22.51 -2.94
CA LEU A 36 -16.00 23.03 -4.21
C LEU A 36 -17.15 23.33 -5.18
N ILE A 37 -18.14 22.43 -5.27
CA ILE A 37 -19.35 22.60 -6.08
C ILE A 37 -20.23 23.75 -5.54
N GLU A 38 -20.45 23.80 -4.22
CA GLU A 38 -21.25 24.86 -3.57
C GLU A 38 -20.67 26.25 -3.84
N LYS A 39 -19.34 26.38 -3.81
CA LYS A 39 -18.62 27.62 -4.09
C LYS A 39 -18.44 27.90 -5.59
N GLN A 40 -19.03 27.07 -6.46
CA GLN A 40 -18.99 27.23 -7.92
C GLN A 40 -17.57 27.37 -8.47
N ILE A 41 -16.60 26.70 -7.83
CA ILE A 41 -15.21 26.73 -8.28
C ILE A 41 -15.10 25.81 -9.51
N ALA A 42 -14.67 26.38 -10.64
CA ALA A 42 -14.51 25.60 -11.87
C ALA A 42 -13.43 24.52 -11.71
N ILE A 43 -13.80 23.26 -11.97
CA ILE A 43 -12.88 22.12 -11.97
C ILE A 43 -12.12 22.11 -13.29
N ASN A 44 -10.99 22.80 -13.35
CA ASN A 44 -10.04 22.70 -14.45
C ASN A 44 -9.17 21.44 -14.34
N TYR A 45 -8.26 21.20 -15.30
CA TYR A 45 -7.40 20.01 -15.31
C TYR A 45 -6.52 19.87 -14.05
N ILE A 46 -6.13 20.99 -13.42
CA ILE A 46 -5.31 20.99 -12.19
C ILE A 46 -6.14 20.44 -11.03
N LEU A 47 -7.30 21.05 -10.76
CA LEU A 47 -8.20 20.59 -9.71
C LEU A 47 -8.75 19.19 -9.99
N GLY A 48 -9.08 18.89 -11.24
CA GLY A 48 -9.54 17.57 -11.66
C GLY A 48 -8.50 16.48 -11.37
N SER A 49 -7.24 16.70 -11.76
CA SER A 49 -6.15 15.75 -11.44
C SER A 49 -5.94 15.59 -9.93
N ALA A 50 -6.08 16.67 -9.15
CA ALA A 50 -5.96 16.62 -7.69
C ALA A 50 -7.14 15.87 -7.04
N LEU A 51 -8.37 16.04 -7.53
CA LEU A 51 -9.54 15.29 -7.08
C LEU A 51 -9.41 13.80 -7.40
N ILE A 52 -8.94 13.44 -8.60
CA ILE A 52 -8.66 12.04 -8.98
C ILE A 52 -7.64 11.42 -8.02
N ASP A 53 -6.52 12.10 -7.74
CA ASP A 53 -5.51 11.64 -6.78
C ASP A 53 -6.08 11.48 -5.37
N MET A 54 -6.87 12.44 -4.90
CA MET A 54 -7.51 12.39 -3.58
C MET A 54 -8.47 11.22 -3.46
N TYR A 55 -9.41 11.05 -4.39
CA TYR A 55 -10.38 9.96 -4.34
C TYR A 55 -9.71 8.59 -4.47
N SER A 56 -8.67 8.47 -5.30
CA SER A 56 -7.85 7.26 -5.39
C SER A 56 -7.20 6.95 -4.03
N LYS A 57 -6.51 7.92 -3.40
CA LYS A 57 -5.87 7.73 -2.09
C LYS A 57 -6.87 7.55 -0.93
N CYS A 58 -8.11 7.97 -1.08
CA CYS A 58 -9.21 7.70 -0.15
C CYS A 58 -9.91 6.36 -0.41
N GLY A 59 -9.42 5.53 -1.35
CA GLY A 59 -9.99 4.22 -1.63
C GLY A 59 -11.35 4.28 -2.33
N ARG A 60 -11.61 5.36 -3.07
CA ARG A 60 -12.84 5.62 -3.85
C ARG A 60 -12.48 5.67 -5.34
N ILE A 61 -11.87 4.60 -5.84
CA ILE A 61 -11.34 4.54 -7.22
C ILE A 61 -12.43 4.72 -8.29
N GLU A 62 -13.64 4.24 -8.05
CA GLU A 62 -14.76 4.43 -8.98
C GLU A 62 -15.16 5.92 -9.09
N THR A 63 -15.20 6.65 -7.98
CA THR A 63 -15.41 8.11 -8.02
C THR A 63 -14.26 8.84 -8.73
N ALA A 64 -13.03 8.35 -8.61
CA ALA A 64 -11.91 8.90 -9.36
C ALA A 64 -12.08 8.67 -10.88
N LYS A 65 -12.55 7.50 -11.30
CA LYS A 65 -12.90 7.19 -12.70
C LYS A 65 -14.03 8.08 -13.20
N GLU A 66 -15.10 8.26 -12.42
CA GLU A 66 -16.21 9.17 -12.77
C GLU A 66 -15.69 10.59 -13.04
N ILE A 67 -14.85 11.13 -12.14
CA ILE A 67 -14.26 12.47 -12.33
C ILE A 67 -13.39 12.50 -13.59
N PHE A 68 -12.56 11.48 -13.81
CA PHE A 68 -11.72 11.36 -15.01
C PHE A 68 -12.53 11.38 -16.32
N GLU A 69 -13.72 10.77 -16.36
CA GLU A 69 -14.60 10.82 -17.53
C GLU A 69 -15.29 12.18 -17.74
N THR A 70 -15.40 13.01 -16.70
CA THR A 70 -16.12 14.30 -16.79
C THR A 70 -15.23 15.51 -17.10
N ILE A 71 -13.92 15.41 -16.88
CA ILE A 71 -12.99 16.55 -17.06
C ILE A 71 -12.29 16.49 -18.42
N GLN A 72 -11.79 17.64 -18.89
CA GLN A 72 -10.98 17.69 -20.10
C GLN A 72 -9.65 16.95 -19.90
N ARG A 73 -9.40 15.92 -20.72
CA ARG A 73 -8.23 15.03 -20.60
C ARG A 73 -7.07 15.37 -21.53
N ASN A 74 -7.03 16.56 -22.11
CA ASN A 74 -5.95 16.95 -23.03
C ASN A 74 -4.57 17.09 -22.33
N TYR A 75 -4.56 17.13 -20.99
CA TYR A 75 -3.36 17.32 -20.18
C TYR A 75 -2.87 16.00 -19.59
N VAL A 76 -1.59 15.69 -19.80
CA VAL A 76 -0.93 14.47 -19.29
C VAL A 76 -1.10 14.27 -17.78
N SER A 77 -1.19 15.34 -17.00
CA SER A 77 -1.39 15.28 -15.54
C SER A 77 -2.70 14.58 -15.13
N VAL A 78 -3.76 14.67 -15.94
CA VAL A 78 -5.04 14.02 -15.68
C VAL A 78 -4.93 12.50 -15.86
N TRP A 79 -4.26 12.07 -16.93
CA TRP A 79 -3.95 10.66 -17.19
C TRP A 79 -3.05 10.07 -16.12
N ASN A 80 -1.99 10.79 -15.76
CA ASN A 80 -1.06 10.38 -14.72
C ASN A 80 -1.75 10.20 -13.38
N ALA A 81 -2.67 11.09 -13.00
CA ALA A 81 -3.44 10.94 -11.77
C ALA A 81 -4.26 9.64 -11.76
N MET A 82 -4.94 9.32 -12.87
CA MET A 82 -5.76 8.11 -12.98
C MET A 82 -4.92 6.83 -13.08
N ILE A 83 -3.86 6.82 -13.89
CA ILE A 83 -2.92 5.67 -14.03
C ILE A 83 -2.29 5.33 -12.68
N ASN A 84 -1.81 6.35 -11.94
CA ASN A 84 -1.26 6.14 -10.59
C ASN A 84 -2.34 5.66 -9.61
N GLY A 85 -3.56 6.19 -9.69
CA GLY A 85 -4.70 5.72 -8.91
C GLY A 85 -5.00 4.23 -9.13
N LEU A 86 -5.03 3.79 -10.39
CA LEU A 86 -5.22 2.37 -10.74
C LEU A 86 -4.06 1.50 -10.23
N ALA A 87 -2.81 1.99 -10.36
CA ALA A 87 -1.62 1.29 -9.90
C ALA A 87 -1.64 1.01 -8.39
N VAL A 88 -2.00 2.00 -7.57
CA VAL A 88 -2.09 1.82 -6.11
C VAL A 88 -3.29 0.98 -5.69
N HIS A 89 -4.25 0.72 -6.58
CA HIS A 89 -5.38 -0.19 -6.36
C HIS A 89 -5.15 -1.63 -6.82
N GLY A 90 -3.98 -1.93 -7.40
CA GLY A 90 -3.69 -3.24 -7.98
C GLY A 90 -4.45 -3.50 -9.29
N LEU A 91 -4.91 -2.45 -9.97
CA LEU A 91 -5.65 -2.54 -11.23
C LEU A 91 -4.70 -2.33 -12.41
N ALA A 92 -3.66 -3.17 -12.51
CA ALA A 92 -2.58 -2.95 -13.46
C ALA A 92 -2.99 -3.06 -14.93
N LEU A 93 -3.91 -3.98 -15.23
CA LEU A 93 -4.44 -4.12 -16.59
C LEU A 93 -5.26 -2.88 -17.00
N ASP A 94 -6.06 -2.33 -16.10
CA ASP A 94 -6.78 -1.08 -16.33
C ASP A 94 -5.82 0.09 -16.55
N ALA A 95 -4.73 0.18 -15.76
CA ALA A 95 -3.71 1.21 -15.92
C ALA A 95 -3.02 1.13 -17.31
N ILE A 96 -2.72 -0.09 -17.77
CA ILE A 96 -2.13 -0.35 -19.08
C ILE A 96 -3.10 -0.05 -20.23
N ALA A 97 -4.38 -0.43 -20.06
CA ALA A 97 -5.42 -0.07 -21.02
C ALA A 97 -5.55 1.45 -21.13
N LEU A 98 -5.48 2.16 -19.99
CA LEU A 98 -5.58 3.61 -19.94
C LEU A 98 -4.37 4.30 -20.59
N PHE A 99 -3.15 3.76 -20.42
CA PHE A 99 -1.97 4.20 -21.18
C PHE A 99 -2.18 4.06 -22.69
N SER A 100 -2.75 2.94 -23.13
CA SER A 100 -3.04 2.72 -24.56
C SER A 100 -4.05 3.74 -25.08
N HIS A 101 -5.08 4.04 -24.29
CA HIS A 101 -6.09 5.05 -24.61
C HIS A 101 -5.50 6.48 -24.65
N MET A 102 -4.58 6.81 -23.74
CA MET A 102 -3.84 8.07 -23.72
C MET A 102 -3.10 8.32 -25.04
N VAL A 103 -2.40 7.30 -25.55
CA VAL A 103 -1.68 7.37 -26.82
C VAL A 103 -2.64 7.51 -28.01
N LEU A 104 -3.77 6.79 -27.99
CA LEU A 104 -4.81 6.91 -29.02
C LEU A 104 -5.44 8.31 -29.07
N GLU A 105 -5.63 8.94 -27.91
CA GLU A 105 -6.07 10.34 -27.79
C GLU A 105 -4.95 11.36 -28.10
N LYS A 106 -3.78 10.90 -28.56
CA LYS A 106 -2.62 11.72 -28.93
C LYS A 106 -2.06 12.56 -27.78
N VAL A 107 -2.24 12.11 -26.54
CA VAL A 107 -1.59 12.70 -25.38
C VAL A 107 -0.27 11.96 -25.16
N SER A 108 0.85 12.69 -25.23
CA SER A 108 2.18 12.07 -25.09
C SER A 108 2.43 11.64 -23.65
N PRO A 109 2.81 10.37 -23.40
CA PRO A 109 3.34 9.92 -22.11
C PRO A 109 4.54 10.75 -21.66
N ASP A 110 4.70 10.91 -20.35
CA ASP A 110 5.86 11.52 -19.71
C ASP A 110 6.50 10.56 -18.68
N CYS A 111 7.54 11.02 -17.98
CA CYS A 111 8.22 10.22 -16.95
C CYS A 111 7.25 9.75 -15.85
N ILE A 112 6.31 10.58 -15.44
CA ILE A 112 5.34 10.23 -14.40
C ILE A 112 4.38 9.14 -14.90
N THR A 113 4.02 9.15 -16.19
CA THR A 113 3.23 8.08 -16.82
C THR A 113 3.92 6.73 -16.65
N PHE A 114 5.22 6.64 -16.98
CA PHE A 114 5.97 5.39 -16.88
C PHE A 114 6.20 4.95 -15.44
N VAL A 115 6.44 5.85 -14.49
CA VAL A 115 6.45 5.51 -13.06
C VAL A 115 5.15 4.83 -12.64
N GLY A 116 3.99 5.35 -13.07
CA GLY A 116 2.68 4.76 -12.77
C GLY A 116 2.51 3.36 -13.34
N ILE A 117 2.91 3.14 -14.60
CA ILE A 117 2.83 1.83 -15.25
C ILE A 117 3.78 0.82 -14.64
N LEU A 118 5.02 1.21 -14.33
CA LEU A 118 5.99 0.34 -13.66
C LEU A 118 5.53 -0.01 -12.24
N THR A 119 4.95 0.95 -11.51
CA THR A 119 4.35 0.71 -10.19
C THR A 119 3.19 -0.28 -10.28
N ALA A 120 2.33 -0.15 -11.30
CA ALA A 120 1.24 -1.08 -11.53
C ALA A 120 1.75 -2.50 -11.82
N CYS A 121 2.75 -2.64 -12.70
CA CYS A 121 3.40 -3.92 -12.99
C CYS A 121 4.02 -4.51 -11.73
N SER A 122 4.73 -3.68 -10.96
CA SER A 122 5.34 -4.04 -9.68
C SER A 122 4.30 -4.54 -8.68
N HIS A 123 3.14 -3.90 -8.55
CA HIS A 123 2.11 -4.34 -7.62
C HIS A 123 1.44 -5.65 -8.03
N CYS A 124 1.36 -5.97 -9.31
CA CYS A 124 0.70 -7.19 -9.79
C CYS A 124 1.67 -8.28 -10.26
N GLY A 125 2.98 -8.12 -10.05
CA GLY A 125 4.00 -9.10 -10.43
C GLY A 125 4.15 -9.30 -11.94
N LEU A 126 3.83 -8.28 -12.74
CA LEU A 126 3.85 -8.35 -14.20
C LEU A 126 5.26 -8.06 -14.73
N ILE A 127 6.20 -8.99 -14.49
CA ILE A 127 7.63 -8.80 -14.77
C ILE A 127 7.89 -8.45 -16.23
N GLU A 128 7.37 -9.26 -17.17
CA GLU A 128 7.60 -9.07 -18.60
C GLU A 128 7.02 -7.74 -19.12
N LEU A 129 5.88 -7.33 -18.57
CA LEU A 129 5.29 -6.02 -18.90
C LEU A 129 6.11 -4.88 -18.30
N GLY A 130 6.61 -5.04 -17.07
CA GLY A 130 7.52 -4.07 -16.44
C GLY A 130 8.77 -3.83 -17.29
N ARG A 131 9.46 -4.90 -17.71
CA ARG A 131 10.62 -4.81 -18.63
C ARG A 131 10.25 -4.12 -19.93
N LYS A 132 9.18 -4.58 -20.59
CA LYS A 132 8.69 -4.00 -21.84
C LYS A 132 8.45 -2.49 -21.73
N TYR A 133 7.76 -2.04 -20.67
CA TYR A 133 7.45 -0.62 -20.49
C TYR A 133 8.66 0.20 -20.08
N PHE A 134 9.61 -0.38 -19.34
CA PHE A 134 10.88 0.26 -19.04
C PHE A 134 11.69 0.53 -20.31
N ASP A 135 11.80 -0.46 -21.20
CA ASP A 135 12.50 -0.31 -22.47
C ASP A 135 11.79 0.66 -23.41
N LEU A 136 10.45 0.65 -23.41
CA LEU A 136 9.62 1.52 -24.24
C LEU A 136 9.85 3.01 -23.98
N MET A 137 10.33 3.40 -22.80
CA MET A 137 10.65 4.79 -22.46
C MET A 137 11.60 5.44 -23.48
N SER A 138 12.56 4.67 -23.98
CA SER A 138 13.53 5.12 -24.99
C SER A 138 12.85 5.56 -26.30
N SER A 139 11.75 4.90 -26.69
CA SER A 139 10.97 5.24 -27.88
C SER A 139 10.22 6.56 -27.74
N TYR A 140 10.00 7.03 -26.51
CA TYR A 140 9.43 8.34 -26.19
C TYR A 140 10.52 9.38 -25.85
N ALA A 141 11.80 9.05 -26.06
CA ALA A 141 12.96 9.85 -25.67
C ALA A 141 12.99 10.20 -24.15
N ILE A 142 12.40 9.34 -23.31
CA ILE A 142 12.40 9.50 -21.86
C ILE A 142 13.57 8.70 -21.29
N GLN A 143 14.45 9.39 -20.56
CA GLN A 143 15.52 8.74 -19.82
C GLN A 143 15.01 8.26 -18.45
N PRO A 144 15.30 7.01 -18.05
CA PRO A 144 14.94 6.52 -16.72
C PRO A 144 15.49 7.38 -15.58
N GLN A 145 14.62 7.68 -14.61
CA GLN A 145 14.93 8.42 -13.38
C GLN A 145 14.88 7.48 -12.16
N LEU A 146 15.30 7.96 -10.99
CA LEU A 146 15.36 7.19 -9.73
C LEU A 146 14.06 6.42 -9.45
N GLU A 147 12.90 7.02 -9.70
CA GLU A 147 11.59 6.43 -9.46
C GLU A 147 11.31 5.23 -10.37
N HIS A 148 11.81 5.25 -11.61
CA HIS A 148 11.66 4.14 -12.56
C HIS A 148 12.53 2.96 -12.15
N TYR A 149 13.79 3.24 -11.80
CA TYR A 149 14.71 2.23 -11.28
C TYR A 149 14.20 1.63 -9.96
N GLY A 150 13.69 2.46 -9.04
CA GLY A 150 13.07 2.00 -7.81
C GLY A 150 11.88 1.07 -8.04
N ALA A 151 11.01 1.40 -9.00
CA ALA A 151 9.88 0.54 -9.37
C ALA A 151 10.34 -0.81 -9.96
N MET A 152 11.39 -0.81 -10.79
CA MET A 152 11.98 -2.03 -11.36
C MET A 152 12.66 -2.91 -10.31
N VAL A 153 13.44 -2.31 -9.40
CA VAL A 153 14.09 -3.02 -8.29
C VAL A 153 13.06 -3.67 -7.38
N ASP A 154 11.97 -2.96 -7.08
CA ASP A 154 10.87 -3.50 -6.29
C ASP A 154 10.13 -4.63 -7.03
N LEU A 155 9.88 -4.51 -8.34
CA LEU A 155 9.26 -5.55 -9.16
C LEU A 155 10.12 -6.81 -9.23
N LEU A 156 11.39 -6.69 -9.63
CA LEU A 156 12.30 -7.83 -9.79
C LEU A 156 12.61 -8.48 -8.45
N GLY A 157 12.87 -7.67 -7.43
CA GLY A 157 13.20 -8.14 -6.09
C GLY A 157 12.06 -8.94 -5.45
N ARG A 158 10.81 -8.47 -5.58
CA ARG A 158 9.65 -9.21 -5.09
C ARG A 158 9.39 -10.50 -5.88
N ALA A 159 9.75 -10.53 -7.16
CA ALA A 159 9.64 -11.71 -8.00
C ALA A 159 10.75 -12.76 -7.77
N GLY A 160 11.78 -12.43 -6.99
CA GLY A 160 12.90 -13.33 -6.71
C GLY A 160 14.08 -13.18 -7.67
N HIS A 161 14.02 -12.23 -8.61
CA HIS A 161 15.11 -11.89 -9.52
C HIS A 161 16.11 -10.95 -8.83
N LEU A 162 16.67 -11.37 -7.69
CA LEU A 162 17.55 -10.51 -6.88
C LEU A 162 18.83 -10.10 -7.59
N ASP A 163 19.46 -11.01 -8.33
CA ASP A 163 20.69 -10.71 -9.06
C ASP A 163 20.45 -9.65 -10.14
N GLU A 164 19.33 -9.77 -10.88
CA GLU A 164 18.90 -8.78 -11.87
C GLU A 164 18.54 -7.45 -11.22
N ALA A 165 17.80 -7.47 -10.11
CA ALA A 165 17.49 -6.26 -9.35
C ALA A 165 18.77 -5.56 -8.88
N TYR A 166 19.78 -6.30 -8.43
CA TYR A 166 21.07 -5.74 -8.03
C TYR A 166 21.85 -5.20 -9.22
N ALA A 167 21.86 -5.90 -10.35
CA ALA A 167 22.49 -5.44 -11.58
C ALA A 167 21.92 -4.07 -12.03
N ILE A 168 20.59 -3.91 -12.01
CA ILE A 168 19.93 -2.63 -12.29
C ILE A 168 20.44 -1.51 -11.37
N VAL A 169 20.62 -1.80 -10.08
CA VAL A 169 21.16 -0.82 -9.11
C VAL A 169 22.62 -0.47 -9.39
N GLN A 170 23.41 -1.40 -9.96
CA GLN A 170 24.81 -1.13 -10.32
C GLN A 170 24.95 -0.41 -11.66
N GLU A 171 24.04 -0.65 -12.61
CA GLU A 171 24.12 -0.13 -13.98
C GLU A 171 23.43 1.23 -14.16
N MET A 172 22.60 1.65 -13.21
CA MET A 172 21.91 2.94 -13.30
C MET A 172 22.90 4.12 -13.37
N PRO A 173 22.64 5.14 -14.22
CA PRO A 173 23.59 6.21 -14.51
C PRO A 173 23.69 7.27 -13.41
N MET A 174 22.91 7.13 -12.33
CA MET A 174 22.89 8.02 -11.17
C MET A 174 23.07 7.22 -9.88
N GLU A 175 23.49 7.90 -8.81
CA GLU A 175 23.63 7.26 -7.50
C GLU A 175 22.28 6.76 -6.97
N PRO A 176 22.17 5.49 -6.53
CA PRO A 176 20.92 4.96 -6.00
C PRO A 176 20.58 5.62 -4.67
N ASP A 177 19.33 6.03 -4.53
CA ASP A 177 18.85 6.68 -3.31
C ASP A 177 18.48 5.68 -2.21
N VAL A 178 18.13 6.21 -1.04
CA VAL A 178 17.72 5.39 0.11
C VAL A 178 16.44 4.59 -0.14
N VAL A 179 15.57 5.03 -1.06
CA VAL A 179 14.32 4.34 -1.38
C VAL A 179 14.62 3.06 -2.17
N ILE A 180 15.52 3.14 -3.16
CA ILE A 180 15.98 1.98 -3.95
C ILE A 180 16.66 0.94 -3.04
N TRP A 181 17.59 1.36 -2.17
CA TRP A 181 18.26 0.42 -1.26
C TRP A 181 17.28 -0.23 -0.27
N ARG A 182 16.26 0.51 0.19
CA ARG A 182 15.20 -0.06 1.04
C ARG A 182 14.30 -1.03 0.30
N ALA A 183 13.97 -0.76 -0.97
CA ALA A 183 13.23 -1.70 -1.82
C ALA A 183 14.03 -3.00 -2.00
N PHE A 184 15.32 -2.88 -2.32
CA PHE A 184 16.21 -4.03 -2.46
C PHE A 184 16.39 -4.81 -1.15
N LEU A 185 16.56 -4.13 -0.01
CA LEU A 185 16.60 -4.76 1.31
C LEU A 185 15.29 -5.52 1.64
N SER A 186 14.14 -4.96 1.25
CA SER A 186 12.83 -5.59 1.43
C SER A 186 12.70 -6.87 0.59
N ALA A 187 13.22 -6.84 -0.63
CA ALA A 187 13.30 -8.02 -1.49
C ALA A 187 14.20 -9.12 -0.88
N CYS A 188 15.36 -8.75 -0.35
CA CYS A 188 16.29 -9.67 0.32
C CYS A 188 15.62 -10.43 1.48
N ARG A 189 14.74 -9.77 2.25
CA ARG A 189 13.92 -10.43 3.28
C ARG A 189 12.98 -11.48 2.68
N THR A 190 12.28 -11.10 1.62
CA THR A 190 11.29 -11.99 0.99
C THR A 190 11.96 -13.25 0.45
N GLN A 191 13.17 -13.12 -0.10
CA GLN A 191 13.96 -14.24 -0.63
C GLN A 191 14.93 -14.87 0.39
N LYS A 192 14.87 -14.48 1.67
CA LYS A 192 15.75 -14.97 2.76
C LYS A 192 17.25 -14.84 2.46
N ASN A 193 17.66 -13.86 1.65
CA ASN A 193 19.05 -13.67 1.25
C ASN A 193 19.78 -12.69 2.19
N SER A 194 20.43 -13.24 3.22
CA SER A 194 21.16 -12.43 4.22
C SER A 194 22.36 -11.66 3.66
N HIS A 195 23.04 -12.21 2.64
CA HIS A 195 24.24 -11.59 2.09
C HIS A 195 23.91 -10.29 1.34
N MET A 196 22.92 -10.35 0.43
CA MET A 196 22.47 -9.15 -0.27
C MET A 196 21.79 -8.15 0.67
N GLY A 197 21.16 -8.62 1.74
CA GLY A 197 20.63 -7.74 2.80
C GLY A 197 21.72 -6.91 3.50
N GLU A 198 22.89 -7.51 3.76
CA GLU A 198 24.05 -6.80 4.31
C GLU A 198 24.64 -5.79 3.30
N VAL A 199 24.69 -6.14 2.02
CA VAL A 199 25.11 -5.20 0.97
C VAL A 199 24.19 -3.98 0.95
N ALA A 200 22.87 -4.20 0.98
CA ALA A 200 21.88 -3.13 0.94
C ALA A 200 21.94 -2.22 2.17
N ILE A 201 22.04 -2.78 3.38
CA ILE A 201 22.03 -1.98 4.62
C ILE A 201 23.28 -1.09 4.73
N ASN A 202 24.44 -1.57 4.26
CA ASN A 202 25.69 -0.82 4.29
C ASN A 202 25.68 0.39 3.34
N LYS A 203 24.75 0.44 2.41
CA LYS A 203 24.54 1.58 1.50
C LYS A 203 23.55 2.61 2.05
N ILE A 204 22.90 2.34 3.18
CA ILE A 204 21.96 3.26 3.82
C ILE A 204 22.67 4.04 4.94
N GLU A 205 22.94 5.32 4.70
CA GLU A 205 23.64 6.19 5.66
C GLU A 205 22.90 6.35 6.99
N THR A 206 21.59 6.66 6.91
CA THR A 206 20.75 6.91 8.09
C THR A 206 19.67 5.85 8.23
N LEU A 207 19.93 4.89 9.11
CA LEU A 207 19.00 3.81 9.43
C LEU A 207 17.82 4.30 10.28
N LYS A 208 16.62 3.97 9.83
CA LYS A 208 15.36 4.16 10.57
C LYS A 208 14.95 2.86 11.26
N SER A 209 13.96 2.95 12.15
CA SER A 209 13.45 1.78 12.87
C SER A 209 13.00 0.64 11.98
N GLY A 210 12.46 0.94 10.79
CA GLY A 210 12.08 -0.06 9.79
C GLY A 210 13.28 -0.84 9.24
N ASP A 211 14.42 -0.19 9.04
CA ASP A 211 15.61 -0.79 8.43
C ASP A 211 16.26 -1.80 9.38
N TYR A 212 16.39 -1.44 10.67
CA TYR A 212 16.86 -2.35 11.72
C TYR A 212 15.97 -3.58 11.86
N VAL A 213 14.64 -3.37 11.90
CA VAL A 213 13.68 -4.47 12.01
C VAL A 213 13.77 -5.39 10.79
N LEU A 214 13.90 -4.82 9.60
CA LEU A 214 14.02 -5.58 8.36
C LEU A 214 15.29 -6.43 8.32
N LEU A 215 16.44 -5.87 8.69
CA LEU A 215 17.71 -6.60 8.78
C LEU A 215 17.67 -7.70 9.84
N SER A 216 17.14 -7.40 11.03
CA SER A 216 16.97 -8.40 12.09
C SER A 216 16.09 -9.56 11.62
N ASN A 217 15.01 -9.26 10.88
CA ASN A 217 14.12 -10.26 10.31
C ASN A 217 14.80 -11.10 9.22
N ILE A 218 15.64 -10.49 8.37
CA ILE A 218 16.45 -11.21 7.38
C ILE A 218 17.34 -12.24 8.07
N TYR A 219 18.06 -11.84 9.13
CA TYR A 219 18.91 -12.75 9.89
C TYR A 219 18.12 -13.87 10.57
N CYS A 220 16.98 -13.57 11.19
CA CYS A 220 16.10 -14.59 11.76
C CYS A 220 15.63 -15.58 10.68
N SER A 221 15.24 -15.11 9.49
CA SER A 221 14.81 -15.99 8.40
C SER A 221 15.92 -16.89 7.84
N ALA A 222 17.17 -16.52 8.07
CA ALA A 222 18.38 -17.28 7.72
C ALA A 222 18.97 -18.05 8.91
N ASN A 223 18.23 -18.19 10.02
CA ASN A 223 18.66 -18.85 11.26
C ASN A 223 19.94 -18.26 11.91
N LYS A 224 20.25 -16.98 11.65
CA LYS A 224 21.40 -16.26 12.20
C LYS A 224 21.01 -15.45 13.44
N TRP A 225 20.60 -16.12 14.51
CA TRP A 225 20.01 -15.51 15.71
C TRP A 225 20.92 -14.46 16.39
N ASP A 226 22.20 -14.76 16.57
CA ASP A 226 23.17 -13.84 17.19
C ASP A 226 23.30 -12.53 16.40
N SER A 227 23.25 -12.63 15.06
CA SER A 227 23.30 -11.44 14.19
C SER A 227 22.04 -10.61 14.35
N ALA A 228 20.87 -11.26 14.44
CA ALA A 228 19.60 -10.60 14.66
C ALA A 228 19.56 -9.88 16.02
N GLU A 229 20.12 -10.49 17.07
CA GLU A 229 20.25 -9.89 18.40
C GLU A 229 21.19 -8.69 18.41
N ARG A 230 22.38 -8.81 17.80
CA ARG A 230 23.31 -7.68 17.64
C ARG A 230 22.65 -6.47 16.96
N VAL A 231 21.84 -6.70 15.92
CA VAL A 231 21.08 -5.63 15.24
C VAL A 231 20.07 -4.98 16.20
N ARG A 232 19.35 -5.76 17.02
CA ARG A 232 18.40 -5.23 18.01
C ARG A 232 19.10 -4.43 19.11
N ASP A 233 20.28 -4.85 19.54
CA ASP A 233 21.05 -4.12 20.54
C ASP A 233 21.63 -2.83 20.00
N THR A 234 22.13 -2.82 18.75
CA THR A 234 22.54 -1.59 18.07
C THR A 234 21.36 -0.62 17.92
N MET A 235 20.17 -1.12 17.57
CA MET A 235 18.95 -0.31 17.49
C MET A 235 18.62 0.36 18.85
N LYS A 236 18.75 -0.38 19.96
CA LYS A 236 18.54 0.16 21.32
C LYS A 236 19.63 1.19 21.70
N LYS A 237 20.90 0.89 21.42
CA LYS A 237 22.04 1.79 21.69
C LYS A 237 21.89 3.13 20.96
N ASN A 238 21.37 3.08 19.74
CA ASN A 238 21.10 4.29 18.93
C ASN A 238 19.78 5.00 19.32
N GLY A 239 19.09 4.57 20.38
CA GLY A 239 17.85 5.18 20.86
C GLY A 239 16.65 5.00 19.92
N VAL A 240 16.74 4.10 18.93
CA VAL A 240 15.72 3.91 17.91
C VAL A 240 14.61 3.00 18.45
N ARG A 241 13.37 3.49 18.49
CA ARG A 241 12.21 2.70 18.94
C ARG A 241 11.49 2.04 17.76
N LYS A 242 11.04 0.80 17.96
CA LYS A 242 10.23 0.06 16.98
C LYS A 242 8.87 0.74 16.79
N ASN A 243 8.50 0.99 15.55
CA ASN A 243 7.15 1.45 15.21
C ASN A 243 6.13 0.35 15.44
N SER A 244 5.06 0.64 16.20
CA SER A 244 3.96 -0.31 16.42
C SER A 244 3.01 -0.34 15.23
N GLY A 245 2.62 -1.55 14.82
CA GLY A 245 1.61 -1.76 13.79
C GLY A 245 0.22 -1.45 14.31
N LYS A 246 -0.44 -0.50 13.65
CA LYS A 246 -1.78 -0.01 13.99
C LYS A 246 -2.67 -0.11 12.77
N SER A 247 -3.87 -0.60 12.98
CA SER A 247 -4.93 -0.62 11.98
C SER A 247 -6.10 0.19 12.50
N TRP A 248 -6.84 0.86 11.62
CA TRP A 248 -8.03 1.59 12.03
C TRP A 248 -9.13 1.53 10.99
N ILE A 249 -10.34 1.77 11.48
CA ILE A 249 -11.56 1.93 10.68
C ILE A 249 -12.17 3.29 11.02
N GLU A 250 -12.64 4.00 10.00
CA GLU A 250 -13.48 5.20 10.14
C GLU A 250 -14.95 4.80 9.99
N MET A 251 -15.76 5.06 11.02
CA MET A 251 -17.20 4.78 11.03
C MET A 251 -17.95 5.95 11.65
N ALA A 252 -18.93 6.49 10.90
CA ALA A 252 -19.73 7.64 11.33
C ALA A 252 -18.87 8.83 11.81
N GLY A 253 -17.78 9.15 11.08
CA GLY A 253 -16.84 10.22 11.43
C GLY A 253 -15.90 9.92 12.62
N VAL A 254 -15.97 8.72 13.22
CA VAL A 254 -15.11 8.33 14.34
C VAL A 254 -14.06 7.32 13.89
N ILE A 255 -12.81 7.55 14.29
CA ILE A 255 -11.69 6.63 14.01
C ILE A 255 -11.51 5.66 15.17
N HIS A 256 -11.68 4.37 14.88
CA HIS A 256 -11.44 3.27 15.81
C HIS A 256 -10.11 2.60 15.48
N GLN A 257 -9.10 2.77 16.35
CA GLN A 257 -7.73 2.30 16.14
C GLN A 257 -7.40 1.11 17.03
N PHE A 258 -6.70 0.12 16.47
CA PHE A 258 -6.31 -1.12 17.12
C PHE A 258 -4.80 -1.38 17.01
N LYS A 259 -4.20 -1.91 18.07
CA LYS A 259 -2.89 -2.56 18.07
C LYS A 259 -3.05 -4.09 18.09
N ALA A 260 -1.96 -4.82 17.85
CA ALA A 260 -2.00 -6.28 18.05
C ALA A 260 -2.32 -6.60 19.52
N GLY A 261 -3.27 -7.49 19.76
CA GLY A 261 -3.73 -7.86 21.11
C GLY A 261 -4.40 -6.73 21.89
N ASP A 262 -4.94 -5.71 21.22
CA ASP A 262 -5.52 -4.54 21.87
C ASP A 262 -6.79 -4.84 22.67
N LYS A 263 -6.77 -4.52 23.96
CA LYS A 263 -7.89 -4.71 24.90
C LYS A 263 -8.47 -3.40 25.43
N SER A 264 -8.08 -2.26 24.84
CA SER A 264 -8.46 -0.91 25.31
C SER A 264 -9.83 -0.45 24.80
N HIS A 265 -10.37 -1.07 23.75
CA HIS A 265 -11.65 -0.69 23.17
C HIS A 265 -12.84 -1.02 24.09
N LEU A 266 -13.82 -0.11 24.20
CA LEU A 266 -15.00 -0.28 25.07
C LEU A 266 -15.79 -1.56 24.76
N GLU A 267 -15.87 -1.91 23.48
CA GLU A 267 -16.59 -3.09 22.98
C GLU A 267 -15.70 -4.32 22.77
N ARG A 268 -14.56 -4.42 23.47
CA ARG A 268 -13.57 -5.48 23.27
C ARG A 268 -14.19 -6.89 23.30
N GLU A 269 -15.10 -7.17 24.21
CA GLU A 269 -15.67 -8.52 24.36
C GLU A 269 -16.47 -8.93 23.12
N ALA A 270 -17.23 -7.99 22.54
CA ALA A 270 -17.97 -8.23 21.31
C ALA A 270 -17.03 -8.38 20.10
N ILE A 271 -15.98 -7.56 20.02
CA ILE A 271 -14.97 -7.63 18.95
C ILE A 271 -14.25 -8.98 18.98
N TYR A 272 -13.78 -9.40 20.15
CA TYR A 272 -13.08 -10.68 20.31
C TYR A 272 -13.99 -11.86 20.01
N LYS A 273 -15.25 -11.83 20.44
CA LYS A 273 -16.24 -12.86 20.10
C LYS A 273 -16.44 -13.00 18.59
N VAL A 274 -16.52 -11.88 17.85
CA VAL A 274 -16.60 -11.89 16.38
C VAL A 274 -15.31 -12.46 15.80
N LEU A 275 -14.15 -12.00 16.25
CA LEU A 275 -12.85 -12.45 15.76
C LEU A 275 -12.65 -13.96 15.96
N GLU A 276 -12.91 -14.49 17.15
CA GLU A 276 -12.83 -15.92 17.45
C GLU A 276 -13.81 -16.76 16.63
N GLY A 277 -15.01 -16.21 16.36
CA GLY A 277 -15.96 -16.80 15.43
C GLY A 277 -15.38 -16.91 14.02
N LEU A 278 -14.75 -15.84 13.53
CA LEU A 278 -14.11 -15.82 12.21
C LEU A 278 -12.92 -16.76 12.14
N ILE A 279 -12.03 -16.78 13.14
CA ILE A 279 -10.86 -17.67 13.20
C ILE A 279 -11.30 -19.13 13.06
N ARG A 280 -12.32 -19.54 13.83
CA ARG A 280 -12.87 -20.91 13.73
C ARG A 280 -13.42 -21.21 12.34
N ARG A 281 -14.23 -20.31 11.77
CA ARG A 281 -14.80 -20.50 10.42
C ARG A 281 -13.74 -20.55 9.34
N THR A 282 -12.71 -19.69 9.41
CA THR A 282 -11.61 -19.72 8.43
C THR A 282 -10.82 -21.02 8.51
N LYS A 283 -10.58 -21.56 9.70
CA LYS A 283 -9.92 -22.86 9.87
C LYS A 283 -10.74 -24.01 9.27
N MET A 284 -12.07 -23.98 9.43
CA MET A 284 -12.96 -24.97 8.81
C MET A 284 -12.94 -24.93 7.27
N GLU A 285 -12.69 -23.75 6.69
CA GLU A 285 -12.47 -23.57 5.24
C GLU A 285 -11.03 -23.90 4.80
N GLY A 286 -10.19 -24.42 5.70
CA GLY A 286 -8.81 -24.83 5.39
C GLY A 286 -7.76 -23.72 5.48
N PHE A 287 -8.06 -22.57 6.11
CA PHE A 287 -7.04 -21.56 6.38
C PHE A 287 -6.02 -22.07 7.41
N ILE A 288 -4.73 -22.00 7.05
CA ILE A 288 -3.61 -22.37 7.91
C ILE A 288 -2.79 -21.11 8.22
N PRO A 289 -2.63 -20.72 9.50
CA PRO A 289 -1.79 -19.58 9.88
C PRO A 289 -0.33 -19.75 9.45
N THR A 290 0.26 -18.67 8.92
CA THR A 290 1.65 -18.68 8.40
C THR A 290 2.66 -18.48 9.54
N LYS A 291 2.93 -19.52 10.32
CA LYS A 291 3.76 -19.49 11.53
C LYS A 291 5.20 -19.02 11.27
N GLU A 292 5.73 -19.19 10.07
CA GLU A 292 7.08 -18.75 9.67
C GLU A 292 7.24 -17.22 9.71
N LEU A 293 6.14 -16.47 9.72
CA LEU A 293 6.16 -15.01 9.88
C LEU A 293 6.47 -14.59 11.32
N VAL A 294 6.27 -15.47 12.30
CA VAL A 294 6.60 -15.18 13.69
C VAL A 294 8.02 -15.65 13.94
N LEU A 295 8.93 -14.68 13.78
CA LEU A 295 10.37 -14.87 13.94
C LEU A 295 10.82 -14.90 15.42
N MET A 296 9.87 -14.93 16.35
CA MET A 296 10.16 -15.14 17.76
C MET A 296 10.37 -16.64 17.99
N ASP A 297 11.36 -16.98 18.80
CA ASP A 297 11.62 -18.35 19.23
C ASP A 297 10.63 -18.72 20.35
N VAL A 298 9.40 -18.97 19.95
CA VAL A 298 8.26 -19.34 20.81
C VAL A 298 7.55 -20.57 20.24
N SER A 299 6.69 -21.21 21.03
CA SER A 299 5.97 -22.40 20.60
C SER A 299 5.10 -22.11 19.38
N ASP A 300 4.81 -23.13 18.59
CA ASP A 300 3.98 -22.97 17.38
C ASP A 300 2.55 -22.49 17.72
N GLU A 301 2.02 -22.87 18.88
CA GLU A 301 0.76 -22.37 19.41
C GLU A 301 0.84 -20.87 19.73
N GLU A 302 1.93 -20.42 20.34
CA GLU A 302 2.13 -19.00 20.66
C GLU A 302 2.37 -18.17 19.39
N LYS A 303 3.05 -18.72 18.38
CA LYS A 303 3.15 -18.10 17.06
C LYS A 303 1.77 -17.90 16.44
N GLU A 304 0.95 -18.94 16.47
CA GLU A 304 -0.42 -18.87 15.95
C GLU A 304 -1.29 -17.87 16.72
N GLU A 305 -1.20 -17.85 18.04
CA GLU A 305 -1.93 -16.89 18.88
C GLU A 305 -1.56 -15.45 18.53
N ASN A 306 -0.26 -15.16 18.37
CA ASN A 306 0.22 -13.85 17.94
C ASN A 306 -0.37 -13.42 16.58
N LEU A 307 -0.47 -14.34 15.62
CA LEU A 307 -1.06 -14.08 14.30
C LEU A 307 -2.58 -13.84 14.37
N ASN A 308 -3.29 -14.49 15.29
CA ASN A 308 -4.73 -14.40 15.42
C ASN A 308 -5.21 -13.03 15.88
N TYR A 309 -4.39 -12.31 16.66
CA TYR A 309 -4.77 -11.02 17.25
C TYR A 309 -4.04 -9.83 16.63
N HIS A 310 -3.66 -9.92 15.36
CA HIS A 310 -3.16 -8.77 14.60
C HIS A 310 -4.20 -7.64 14.52
N SER A 311 -3.72 -6.39 14.47
CA SER A 311 -4.58 -5.21 14.47
C SER A 311 -5.53 -5.15 13.28
N GLU A 312 -5.13 -5.68 12.13
CA GLU A 312 -5.95 -5.84 10.92
C GLU A 312 -7.18 -6.72 11.18
N LYS A 313 -7.00 -7.83 11.91
CA LYS A 313 -8.08 -8.78 12.21
C LYS A 313 -9.05 -8.20 13.25
N LEU A 314 -8.53 -7.50 14.26
CA LEU A 314 -9.34 -6.76 15.24
C LEU A 314 -10.15 -5.64 14.57
N ALA A 315 -9.51 -4.86 13.69
CA ALA A 315 -10.18 -3.85 12.89
C ALA A 315 -11.30 -4.49 12.06
N LEU A 316 -11.04 -5.57 11.31
CA LEU A 316 -12.07 -6.25 10.52
C LEU A 316 -13.23 -6.77 11.38
N ALA A 317 -12.93 -7.38 12.53
CA ALA A 317 -13.95 -7.87 13.44
C ALA A 317 -14.86 -6.75 13.96
N TYR A 318 -14.28 -5.59 14.33
CA TYR A 318 -15.04 -4.39 14.67
C TYR A 318 -15.88 -3.89 13.48
N GLY A 319 -15.29 -3.87 12.28
CA GLY A 319 -15.98 -3.50 11.06
C GLY A 319 -17.22 -4.36 10.84
N ILE A 320 -17.09 -5.69 10.94
CA ILE A 320 -18.19 -6.65 10.81
C ILE A 320 -19.25 -6.45 11.89
N LEU A 321 -18.84 -6.22 13.13
CA LEU A 321 -19.75 -5.98 14.25
C LEU A 321 -20.66 -4.77 14.04
N LYS A 322 -20.14 -3.72 13.38
CA LYS A 322 -20.79 -2.41 13.31
C LYS A 322 -21.51 -2.10 12.01
N SER A 323 -21.51 -3.02 11.04
CA SER A 323 -22.06 -2.75 9.73
C SER A 323 -22.93 -3.88 9.24
N SER A 324 -23.95 -3.53 8.46
CA SER A 324 -24.89 -4.49 7.89
C SER A 324 -24.18 -5.53 7.01
N PRO A 325 -24.72 -6.75 6.91
CA PRO A 325 -24.23 -7.77 5.97
C PRO A 325 -24.11 -7.21 4.55
N GLY A 326 -23.03 -7.56 3.85
CA GLY A 326 -22.75 -7.09 2.48
C GLY A 326 -22.08 -5.72 2.36
N THR A 327 -22.14 -4.85 3.38
CA THR A 327 -21.50 -3.52 3.29
C THR A 327 -19.98 -3.63 3.17
N ALA A 328 -19.33 -2.91 2.25
CA ALA A 328 -17.87 -2.95 2.15
C ALA A 328 -17.18 -2.44 3.44
N ILE A 329 -16.17 -3.15 3.93
CA ILE A 329 -15.38 -2.74 5.11
C ILE A 329 -14.05 -2.15 4.65
N HIS A 330 -13.69 -0.99 5.19
CA HIS A 330 -12.45 -0.29 4.85
C HIS A 330 -11.54 -0.19 6.06
N ILE A 331 -10.32 -0.68 5.93
CA ILE A 331 -9.30 -0.70 6.98
C ILE A 331 -8.07 0.01 6.45
N THR A 332 -7.46 0.86 7.27
CA THR A 332 -6.15 1.43 6.96
C THR A 332 -5.11 0.89 7.92
N LYS A 333 -3.93 0.57 7.40
CA LYS A 333 -2.79 0.03 8.14
C LYS A 333 -1.59 0.94 7.96
N ASN A 334 -0.94 1.31 9.08
CA ASN A 334 0.28 2.10 9.06
C ASN A 334 1.54 1.30 8.73
N LEU A 335 1.47 0.07 8.22
CA LEU A 335 2.57 -0.85 7.86
C LEU A 335 2.11 -1.66 6.66
N ARG A 336 3.02 -2.37 5.97
CA ARG A 336 2.59 -3.37 4.97
C ARG A 336 1.76 -4.43 5.68
N THR A 337 0.59 -4.77 5.14
CA THR A 337 -0.22 -5.90 5.64
C THR A 337 0.64 -7.16 5.61
N CYS A 338 0.60 -8.04 6.61
CA CYS A 338 1.38 -9.29 6.57
C CYS A 338 0.70 -10.37 5.69
N LEU A 339 1.47 -11.36 5.23
CA LEU A 339 0.96 -12.45 4.38
C LEU A 339 -0.17 -13.22 5.07
N ASP A 340 -0.07 -13.49 6.37
CA ASP A 340 -1.12 -14.17 7.15
C ASP A 340 -2.44 -13.36 7.14
N CYS A 341 -2.40 -12.07 7.46
CA CYS A 341 -3.59 -11.21 7.42
C CYS A 341 -4.16 -11.10 6.01
N HIS A 342 -3.30 -11.00 5.00
CA HIS A 342 -3.73 -10.95 3.59
C HIS A 342 -4.47 -12.23 3.19
N CYS A 343 -3.88 -13.40 3.45
CA CYS A 343 -4.51 -14.70 3.17
C CYS A 343 -5.80 -14.91 3.99
N TRP A 344 -5.79 -14.53 5.26
CA TRP A 344 -6.97 -14.64 6.12
C TRP A 344 -8.12 -13.77 5.61
N MET A 345 -7.85 -12.54 5.18
CA MET A 345 -8.86 -11.62 4.64
C MET A 345 -9.49 -12.12 3.34
N LYS A 346 -8.73 -12.81 2.47
CA LYS A 346 -9.30 -13.53 1.31
C LYS A 346 -10.35 -14.55 1.77
N VAL A 347 -9.99 -15.40 2.72
CA VAL A 347 -10.91 -16.44 3.20
C VAL A 347 -12.14 -15.81 3.86
N VAL A 348 -11.97 -14.74 4.65
CA VAL A 348 -13.10 -14.02 5.25
C VAL A 348 -14.02 -13.37 4.19
N SER A 349 -13.46 -12.76 3.14
CA SER A 349 -14.26 -12.15 2.07
C SER A 349 -15.13 -13.17 1.34
N LYS A 350 -14.62 -14.39 1.15
CA LYS A 350 -15.36 -15.54 0.62
C LYS A 350 -16.46 -16.01 1.59
N ILE A 351 -16.11 -16.26 2.86
CA ILE A 351 -17.03 -16.81 3.89
C ILE A 351 -18.23 -15.88 4.13
N LEU A 352 -18.01 -14.57 4.07
CA LEU A 352 -19.03 -13.57 4.38
C LEU A 352 -19.69 -12.97 3.14
N TYR A 353 -19.27 -13.35 1.92
CA TYR A 353 -19.70 -12.73 0.66
C TYR A 353 -19.61 -11.20 0.73
N ARG A 354 -18.45 -10.71 1.16
CA ARG A 354 -18.28 -9.33 1.59
C ARG A 354 -16.97 -8.74 1.09
N VAL A 355 -17.05 -7.55 0.50
CA VAL A 355 -15.86 -6.81 0.07
C VAL A 355 -15.13 -6.24 1.29
N ILE A 356 -13.83 -6.52 1.37
CA ILE A 356 -12.94 -5.97 2.39
C ILE A 356 -11.84 -5.21 1.65
N VAL A 357 -11.66 -3.94 1.99
CA VAL A 357 -10.64 -3.08 1.39
C VAL A 357 -9.63 -2.71 2.45
N VAL A 358 -8.37 -3.06 2.24
CA VAL A 358 -7.28 -2.70 3.15
C VAL A 358 -6.28 -1.81 2.45
N ARG A 359 -6.13 -0.58 2.95
CA ARG A 359 -5.06 0.32 2.56
C ARG A 359 -3.85 0.09 3.46
N ASP A 360 -2.76 -0.39 2.90
CA ASP A 360 -1.47 -0.42 3.60
C ASP A 360 -0.62 0.81 3.24
N ARG A 361 0.68 0.83 3.59
CA ARG A 361 1.56 1.97 3.26
C ARG A 361 1.79 2.17 1.76
N ILE A 362 1.60 1.13 0.97
CA ILE A 362 2.04 1.04 -0.42
C ILE A 362 0.83 1.07 -1.35
N ARG A 363 -0.25 0.36 -1.01
CA ARG A 363 -1.38 0.12 -1.91
C ARG A 363 -2.66 -0.29 -1.19
N PHE A 364 -3.73 -0.41 -1.97
CA PHE A 364 -4.97 -1.03 -1.57
C PHE A 364 -4.99 -2.51 -1.96
N HIS A 365 -5.58 -3.30 -1.08
CA HIS A 365 -5.92 -4.70 -1.30
C HIS A 365 -7.43 -4.80 -1.26
N TRP A 366 -8.04 -5.22 -2.37
CA TRP A 366 -9.47 -5.44 -2.47
C TRP A 366 -9.73 -6.94 -2.41
N PHE A 367 -10.28 -7.39 -1.29
CA PHE A 367 -10.62 -8.79 -1.07
C PHE A 367 -12.10 -9.00 -1.37
N GLU A 368 -12.39 -9.84 -2.35
CA GLU A 368 -13.74 -10.19 -2.77
C GLU A 368 -13.76 -11.65 -3.23
N GLY A 369 -14.74 -12.44 -2.78
CA GLY A 369 -14.90 -13.82 -3.24
C GLY A 369 -13.69 -14.75 -3.03
N GLY A 370 -12.78 -14.44 -2.12
CA GLY A 370 -11.56 -15.23 -1.91
C GLY A 370 -10.35 -14.81 -2.76
N VAL A 371 -10.47 -13.77 -3.58
CA VAL A 371 -9.36 -13.22 -4.37
C VAL A 371 -8.98 -11.83 -3.88
N CYS A 372 -7.76 -11.40 -4.22
CA CYS A 372 -7.28 -10.04 -3.98
C CYS A 372 -6.86 -9.40 -5.32
N THR A 373 -7.10 -8.11 -5.50
CA THR A 373 -6.66 -7.37 -6.71
C THR A 373 -5.15 -7.40 -6.94
N CYS A 374 -4.34 -7.68 -5.92
CA CYS A 374 -2.89 -7.83 -6.09
C CYS A 374 -2.46 -9.15 -6.76
N GLY A 375 -3.39 -10.08 -7.05
CA GLY A 375 -3.08 -11.36 -7.68
C GLY A 375 -2.19 -12.28 -6.83
N ASP A 376 -2.27 -12.15 -5.50
CA ASP A 376 -1.39 -12.82 -4.53
C ASP A 376 0.10 -12.45 -4.62
N TYR A 377 0.42 -11.41 -5.40
CA TYR A 377 1.73 -10.82 -5.45
C TYR A 377 1.94 -9.86 -4.27
N TRP A 378 2.00 -10.42 -3.06
CA TRP A 378 1.90 -9.75 -1.76
C TRP A 378 3.07 -8.86 -1.37
#